data_AF-A0A954DV44-F1
#
_entry.id   AF-A0A954DV44-F1
#
_cell.length_a   1.000
_cell.length_b   1.000
_cell.length_c   1.000
_cell.angle_alpha   90.00
_cell.angle_beta   90.00
_cell.angle_gamma   90.00
#
_symmetry.space_group_name_H-M   'P 1'
#
loop_
_entity.id
_entity.type
_entity.pdbx_description
1 polymer ?
#
loop_
_entity_poly.entity_id
_entity_poly.type
_entity_poly.pdbx_seq_one_letter_code
_entity_poly.pdbx_strand_id
1 'polypeptide(L)'
;MNRVIAALIVLGAVAPAAHAETDPLVQAKRLLAKYDTAEPTVLEVQRAASSYAQVNPEAYEGWSSQAHLAYLLPKTLDGRLQSTSTDATDVRTTNSGAGTLSDLVSNDDQLRLEVRAQWDLTRLIYNKDAISAVRQAERLVNQREDILTTVNKLFYARRQLQVEMDLEPPTNVQKALRTQLRIDGLTADLDALTGGWFSREIERRKTGE
;
A
#
# COMPACT_ATOMS: atom_id res chain seq x y z
N MET A 1 -4.61 -77.94 -43.66
CA MET A 1 -3.98 -77.89 -42.32
C MET A 1 -2.93 -76.78 -42.35
N ASN A 2 -3.21 -75.68 -41.63
CA ASN A 2 -2.39 -74.50 -41.25
C ASN A 2 -1.13 -74.07 -42.03
N ARG A 3 -1.11 -72.78 -42.44
CA ARG A 3 -0.17 -71.70 -41.99
C ARG A 3 -0.52 -70.36 -42.70
N VAL A 4 -1.02 -69.32 -41.99
CA VAL A 4 -0.32 -68.10 -41.50
C VAL A 4 0.40 -67.36 -42.65
N ILE A 5 0.08 -66.10 -43.01
CA ILE A 5 0.58 -64.85 -42.38
C ILE A 5 -0.39 -63.68 -42.68
N ALA A 6 -0.75 -62.95 -41.62
CA ALA A 6 -1.42 -61.66 -41.64
C ALA A 6 -0.38 -60.54 -41.85
N ALA A 7 -0.66 -59.60 -42.76
CA ALA A 7 0.13 -58.37 -42.92
C ALA A 7 -0.56 -57.23 -42.17
N LEU A 8 0.10 -56.83 -41.07
CA LEU A 8 -0.23 -55.73 -40.17
C LEU A 8 -0.05 -54.39 -40.90
N ILE A 9 -1.12 -53.61 -41.11
CA ILE A 9 -1.00 -52.21 -41.53
C ILE A 9 -0.72 -51.38 -40.27
N VAL A 10 0.51 -50.89 -40.18
CA VAL A 10 1.01 -50.00 -39.12
C VAL A 10 0.51 -48.58 -39.38
N LEU A 11 -0.31 -48.11 -38.45
CA LEU A 11 -0.18 -46.84 -37.72
C LEU A 11 0.47 -45.66 -38.47
N GLY A 12 -0.36 -44.77 -39.02
CA GLY A 12 0.01 -43.40 -39.41
C GLY A 12 -0.53 -42.39 -38.41
N ALA A 13 0.05 -42.33 -37.20
CA ALA A 13 -0.17 -41.22 -36.28
C ALA A 13 0.64 -40.02 -36.78
N VAL A 14 0.02 -39.16 -37.58
CA VAL A 14 0.61 -37.88 -37.98
C VAL A 14 0.70 -36.99 -36.73
N ALA A 15 1.93 -36.62 -36.40
CA ALA A 15 2.29 -35.87 -35.21
C ALA A 15 1.57 -34.49 -35.16
N PRO A 16 0.93 -34.11 -34.03
CA PRO A 16 0.38 -32.77 -33.84
C PRO A 16 1.46 -31.69 -33.55
N ALA A 17 2.75 -32.06 -33.52
CA ALA A 17 3.82 -31.18 -33.06
C ALA A 17 4.28 -30.13 -34.10
N ALA A 18 4.04 -30.34 -35.40
CA ALA A 18 4.53 -29.43 -36.46
C ALA A 18 3.67 -28.16 -36.64
N HIS A 19 2.42 -28.14 -36.17
CA HIS A 19 1.54 -26.97 -36.29
C HIS A 19 1.65 -25.97 -35.13
N ALA A 20 2.24 -26.39 -34.00
CA ALA A 20 2.44 -25.51 -32.85
C ALA A 20 3.57 -24.47 -33.08
N GLU A 21 4.48 -24.74 -34.03
CA GLU A 21 5.62 -23.86 -34.33
C GLU A 21 5.25 -22.71 -35.28
N THR A 22 4.16 -22.87 -36.04
CA THR A 22 3.62 -21.87 -36.98
C THR A 22 2.53 -20.98 -36.38
N ASP A 23 2.07 -21.22 -35.14
CA ASP A 23 1.07 -20.37 -34.51
C ASP A 23 1.68 -18.97 -34.22
N PRO A 24 1.14 -17.89 -34.83
CA PRO A 24 1.64 -16.54 -34.62
C PRO A 24 1.64 -16.12 -33.14
N LEU A 25 0.74 -16.67 -32.31
CA LEU A 25 0.70 -16.39 -30.87
C LEU A 25 1.88 -17.02 -30.13
N VAL A 26 2.32 -18.21 -30.54
CA VAL A 26 3.48 -18.90 -29.95
C VAL A 26 4.77 -18.16 -30.32
N GLN A 27 4.88 -17.68 -31.57
CA GLN A 27 6.00 -16.87 -32.00
C GLN A 27 6.06 -15.52 -31.26
N ALA A 28 4.92 -14.85 -31.10
CA ALA A 28 4.83 -13.60 -30.34
C ALA A 28 5.28 -13.78 -28.88
N LYS A 29 4.81 -14.84 -28.19
CA LYS A 29 5.25 -15.16 -26.82
C LYS A 29 6.75 -15.39 -26.73
N ARG A 30 7.34 -16.10 -27.69
CA ARG A 30 8.79 -16.37 -27.72
C ARG A 30 9.60 -15.08 -27.91
N LEU A 31 9.14 -14.17 -28.78
CA LEU A 31 9.77 -12.86 -28.98
C LEU A 31 9.67 -11.99 -27.72
N LEU A 32 8.52 -11.99 -27.05
CA LEU A 32 8.35 -11.24 -25.79
C LEU A 32 9.22 -11.80 -24.66
N ALA A 33 9.35 -13.13 -24.56
CA ALA A 33 10.17 -13.79 -23.55
C ALA A 33 11.66 -13.37 -23.56
N LYS A 34 12.19 -12.93 -24.73
CA LYS A 34 13.54 -12.37 -24.86
C LYS A 34 13.76 -11.17 -23.94
N TYR A 35 12.72 -10.40 -23.69
CA TYR A 35 12.80 -9.15 -22.93
C TYR A 35 12.53 -9.33 -21.43
N ASP A 36 11.92 -10.44 -21.02
CA ASP A 36 11.53 -10.67 -19.62
C ASP A 36 12.74 -10.87 -18.70
N THR A 37 13.86 -11.35 -19.24
CA THR A 37 15.11 -11.54 -18.48
C THR A 37 15.96 -10.28 -18.44
N ALA A 38 16.01 -9.53 -19.54
CA ALA A 38 16.89 -8.37 -19.68
C ALA A 38 16.31 -7.07 -19.07
N GLU A 39 14.99 -6.99 -18.89
CA GLU A 39 14.32 -5.76 -18.47
C GLU A 39 13.37 -6.01 -17.28
N PRO A 40 13.16 -5.01 -16.42
CA PRO A 40 12.15 -5.10 -15.37
C PRO A 40 10.73 -5.22 -15.93
N THR A 41 9.89 -5.94 -15.21
CA THR A 41 8.47 -6.08 -15.51
C THR A 41 7.73 -4.78 -15.22
N VAL A 42 6.59 -4.56 -15.89
CA VAL A 42 5.75 -3.36 -15.66
C VAL A 42 5.37 -3.17 -14.18
N LEU A 43 5.16 -4.27 -13.44
CA LEU A 43 4.83 -4.23 -12.01
C LEU A 43 5.99 -3.71 -11.16
N GLU A 44 7.23 -4.08 -11.49
CA GLU A 44 8.41 -3.58 -10.79
C GLU A 44 8.60 -2.07 -11.05
N VAL A 45 8.42 -1.64 -12.30
CA VAL A 45 8.48 -0.21 -12.67
C VAL A 45 7.38 0.59 -11.96
N GLN A 46 6.15 0.07 -11.91
CA GLN A 46 5.04 0.69 -11.20
C GLN A 46 5.29 0.82 -9.70
N ARG A 47 5.91 -0.20 -9.09
CA ARG A 47 6.30 -0.16 -7.67
C ARG A 47 7.38 0.90 -7.43
N ALA A 48 8.40 0.95 -8.28
CA ALA A 48 9.45 1.97 -8.20
C ALA A 48 8.89 3.39 -8.36
N ALA A 49 7.97 3.60 -9.31
CA ALA A 49 7.32 4.89 -9.51
C ALA A 49 6.44 5.30 -8.33
N SER A 50 5.64 4.36 -7.79
CA SER A 50 4.80 4.61 -6.61
C SER A 50 5.64 4.97 -5.38
N SER A 51 6.76 4.27 -5.20
CA SER A 51 7.72 4.52 -4.12
C SER A 51 8.40 5.89 -4.26
N TYR A 52 8.87 6.23 -5.46
CA TYR A 52 9.52 7.51 -5.75
C TYR A 52 8.57 8.70 -5.55
N ALA A 53 7.32 8.57 -6.00
CA ALA A 53 6.31 9.61 -5.85
C ALA A 53 5.70 9.67 -4.43
N GLN A 54 6.11 8.78 -3.51
CA GLN A 54 5.57 8.64 -2.15
C GLN A 54 4.05 8.40 -2.10
N VAL A 55 3.48 7.83 -3.15
CA VAL A 55 2.04 7.56 -3.25
C VAL A 55 1.73 6.11 -2.86
N ASN A 56 2.08 5.76 -1.61
CA ASN A 56 1.91 4.40 -1.08
C ASN A 56 0.57 4.23 -0.34
N PRO A 57 -0.30 3.28 -0.72
CA PRO A 57 -1.63 3.09 -0.14
C PRO A 57 -1.58 2.61 1.32
N GLU A 58 -0.58 1.81 1.71
CA GLU A 58 -0.45 1.23 3.05
C GLU A 58 -0.30 2.28 4.16
N ALA A 59 0.22 3.47 3.83
CA ALA A 59 0.31 4.58 4.78
C ALA A 59 -1.09 5.10 5.21
N TYR A 60 -2.12 4.94 4.38
CA TYR A 60 -3.44 5.53 4.60
C TYR A 60 -4.38 4.68 5.44
N GLU A 61 -4.27 3.35 5.37
CA GLU A 61 -5.06 2.45 6.24
C GLU A 61 -4.72 2.70 7.73
N GLY A 62 -3.48 3.08 8.00
CA GLY A 62 -3.04 3.54 9.32
C GLY A 62 -3.65 4.88 9.73
N TRP A 63 -3.79 5.84 8.80
CA TRP A 63 -4.29 7.18 9.12
C TRP A 63 -5.80 7.20 9.39
N SER A 64 -6.60 6.39 8.69
CA SER A 64 -8.04 6.28 8.97
C SER A 64 -8.27 5.63 10.34
N SER A 65 -7.61 4.50 10.62
CA SER A 65 -7.74 3.79 11.90
C SER A 65 -7.28 4.63 13.09
N GLN A 66 -6.14 5.33 12.98
CA GLN A 66 -5.65 6.24 14.03
C GLN A 66 -6.57 7.45 14.22
N ALA A 67 -7.13 8.01 13.15
CA ALA A 67 -8.10 9.09 13.24
C ALA A 67 -9.37 8.65 13.97
N HIS A 68 -9.87 7.43 13.72
CA HIS A 68 -11.03 6.90 14.43
C HIS A 68 -10.76 6.65 15.92
N LEU A 69 -9.55 6.19 16.27
CA LEU A 69 -9.15 5.97 17.66
C LEU A 69 -8.94 7.28 18.43
N ALA A 70 -8.48 8.36 17.77
CA ALA A 70 -8.26 9.65 18.40
C ALA A 70 -9.53 10.26 19.02
N TYR A 71 -10.72 9.93 18.52
CA TYR A 71 -12.00 10.39 19.09
C TYR A 71 -12.46 9.61 20.34
N LEU A 72 -11.81 8.48 20.66
CA LEU A 72 -12.13 7.72 21.88
C LEU A 72 -11.51 8.35 23.12
N LEU A 73 -10.47 9.20 22.96
CA LEU A 73 -9.83 9.85 24.09
C LEU A 73 -10.60 11.10 24.54
N PRO A 74 -10.74 11.33 25.86
CA PRO A 74 -11.32 12.56 26.38
C PRO A 74 -10.46 13.76 25.98
N LYS A 75 -11.12 14.88 25.66
CA LYS A 75 -10.45 16.13 25.31
C LYS A 75 -9.69 16.70 26.50
N THR A 76 -10.24 16.55 27.70
CA THR A 76 -9.60 16.90 28.97
C THR A 76 -9.89 15.80 30.00
N LEU A 77 -8.87 15.47 30.79
CA LEU A 77 -8.94 14.54 31.90
C LEU A 77 -8.32 15.24 33.11
N ASP A 78 -9.16 15.57 34.09
CA ASP A 78 -8.77 16.31 35.28
C ASP A 78 -8.99 15.41 36.51
N GLY A 79 -7.95 15.23 37.32
CA GLY A 79 -8.02 14.52 38.60
C GLY A 79 -7.81 15.49 39.75
N ARG A 80 -8.72 15.51 40.72
CA ARG A 80 -8.57 16.25 41.96
C ARG A 80 -8.58 15.29 43.13
N LEU A 81 -7.52 15.33 43.92
CA LEU A 81 -7.41 14.64 45.20
C LEU A 81 -7.62 15.66 46.31
N GLN A 82 -8.62 15.44 47.15
CA GLN A 82 -8.88 16.25 48.32
C GLN A 82 -8.87 15.34 49.54
N SER A 83 -7.88 15.53 50.42
CA SER A 83 -7.86 14.90 51.74
C SER A 83 -8.28 15.97 52.75
N THR A 84 -9.37 15.72 53.45
CA THR A 84 -9.80 16.54 54.57
C THR A 84 -9.56 15.72 55.82
N SER A 85 -8.49 16.04 56.55
CA SER A 85 -8.26 15.55 57.90
C SER A 85 -8.80 16.59 58.86
N THR A 86 -9.77 16.20 59.68
CA THR A 86 -10.35 17.08 60.70
C THR A 86 -10.19 16.39 62.04
N ASP A 87 -9.08 16.65 62.73
CA ASP A 87 -8.88 16.28 64.13
C ASP A 87 -9.73 17.20 65.02
N ALA A 88 -11.05 16.98 65.00
CA ALA A 88 -11.97 17.56 65.97
C ALA A 88 -12.53 16.41 66.81
N THR A 89 -11.93 16.21 67.99
CA THR A 89 -12.51 15.37 69.04
C THR A 89 -13.59 16.19 69.73
N ASP A 90 -14.85 15.88 69.43
CA ASP A 90 -15.98 16.53 70.08
C ASP A 90 -16.44 15.65 71.27
N VAL A 91 -16.46 16.23 72.46
CA VAL A 91 -16.88 15.54 73.68
C VAL A 91 -18.33 15.90 73.94
N ARG A 92 -19.24 15.00 73.56
CA ARG A 92 -20.66 15.17 73.89
C ARG A 92 -20.92 14.67 75.30
N THR A 93 -21.12 15.61 76.21
CA THR A 93 -21.57 15.31 77.58
C THR A 93 -23.07 15.46 77.66
N THR A 94 -23.78 14.35 77.88
CA THR A 94 -25.23 14.36 78.16
C THR A 94 -25.45 14.16 79.65
N ASN A 95 -26.00 15.19 80.31
CA ASN A 95 -26.29 15.12 81.74
C ASN A 95 -27.74 14.67 81.94
N SER A 96 -27.91 13.39 82.28
CA SER A 96 -29.18 12.86 82.77
C SER A 96 -29.02 12.62 84.28
N GLY A 97 -30.07 12.86 85.08
CA GLY A 97 -30.01 12.94 86.54
C GLY A 97 -29.55 11.69 87.32
N ALA A 98 -28.94 10.70 86.65
CA ALA A 98 -28.34 9.51 87.24
C ALA A 98 -26.83 9.35 86.94
N GLY A 99 -26.17 10.34 86.34
CA GLY A 99 -24.72 10.35 86.13
C GLY A 99 -24.30 11.01 84.80
N THR A 100 -23.07 11.50 84.75
CA THR A 100 -22.48 12.13 83.55
C THR A 100 -21.87 11.06 82.67
N LEU A 101 -22.43 10.85 81.48
CA LEU A 101 -21.84 10.02 80.43
C LEU A 101 -21.17 10.93 79.39
N SER A 102 -19.90 10.65 79.10
CA SER A 102 -19.08 11.38 78.13
C SER A 102 -18.75 10.43 76.99
N ASP A 103 -19.23 10.72 75.79
CA ASP A 103 -18.92 9.95 74.58
C ASP A 103 -17.91 10.72 73.73
N LEU A 104 -16.84 10.05 73.28
CA LEU A 104 -15.84 10.64 72.39
C LEU A 104 -16.28 10.39 70.95
N VAL A 105 -16.67 11.44 70.23
CA VAL A 105 -16.96 11.34 68.80
C VAL A 105 -15.74 11.82 68.02
N SER A 106 -15.03 10.89 67.40
CA SER A 106 -13.94 11.18 66.46
C SER A 106 -14.53 11.39 65.07
N ASN A 107 -14.23 12.52 64.41
CA ASN A 107 -14.45 12.65 62.98
C ASN A 107 -13.35 11.90 62.23
N ASP A 108 -13.74 11.07 61.28
CA ASP A 108 -12.84 10.20 60.51
C ASP A 108 -12.28 10.94 59.28
N ASP A 109 -11.06 10.59 58.88
CA ASP A 109 -10.35 11.20 57.76
C ASP A 109 -11.09 10.94 56.44
N GLN A 110 -11.47 12.01 55.73
CA GLN A 110 -12.17 11.88 54.45
C GLN A 110 -11.23 12.10 53.28
N LEU A 111 -10.92 11.03 52.55
CA LEU A 111 -10.24 11.10 51.26
C LEU A 111 -11.27 11.12 50.12
N ARG A 112 -11.28 12.20 49.34
CA ARG A 112 -12.12 12.36 48.15
C ARG A 112 -11.25 12.41 46.90
N LEU A 113 -11.41 11.42 46.04
CA LEU A 113 -10.85 11.40 44.69
C LEU A 113 -11.96 11.76 43.71
N GLU A 114 -11.78 12.83 42.96
CA GLU A 114 -12.68 13.26 41.89
C GLU A 114 -11.94 13.19 40.56
N VAL A 115 -12.48 12.42 39.62
CA VAL A 115 -11.97 12.34 38.24
C VAL A 115 -13.04 12.89 37.31
N ARG A 116 -12.70 13.92 36.53
CA ARG A 116 -13.57 14.51 35.51
C ARG A 116 -12.96 14.26 34.14
N ALA A 117 -13.76 13.72 33.24
CA ALA A 117 -13.39 13.53 31.85
C ALA A 117 -14.44 14.22 30.96
N GLN A 118 -13.98 14.97 29.96
CA GLN A 118 -14.84 15.70 29.03
C GLN A 118 -14.63 15.20 27.60
N TRP A 119 -15.73 14.78 26.95
CA TRP A 119 -15.74 14.39 25.54
C TRP A 119 -16.50 15.42 24.70
N ASP A 120 -15.97 15.73 23.52
CA ASP A 120 -16.65 16.54 22.50
C ASP A 120 -17.23 15.62 21.43
N LEU A 121 -18.46 15.13 21.68
CA LEU A 121 -19.16 14.21 20.78
C LEU A 121 -19.76 14.93 19.56
N THR A 122 -19.74 16.26 19.51
CA THR A 122 -20.28 17.04 18.37
C THR A 122 -19.43 16.85 17.12
N ARG A 123 -18.12 16.64 17.28
CA ARG A 123 -17.19 16.34 16.16
C ARG A 123 -17.34 14.92 15.60
N LEU A 124 -18.06 14.02 16.29
CA LEU A 124 -18.32 12.66 15.82
C LEU A 124 -19.31 12.62 14.64
N ILE A 125 -20.21 13.62 14.54
CA ILE A 125 -21.27 13.67 13.54
C ILE A 125 -20.86 14.55 12.34
N TYR A 126 -20.06 15.61 12.55
CA TYR A 126 -19.62 16.48 11.46
C TYR A 126 -18.27 17.12 11.76
N ASN A 127 -17.20 16.56 11.17
CA ASN A 127 -15.86 17.15 11.25
C ASN A 127 -15.44 17.72 9.88
N LYS A 128 -15.24 19.04 9.79
CA LYS A 128 -14.67 19.70 8.60
C LYS A 128 -13.26 19.19 8.28
N ASP A 129 -12.51 18.76 9.29
CA ASP A 129 -11.17 18.17 9.13
C ASP A 129 -11.24 16.79 8.48
N ALA A 130 -12.30 16.02 8.75
CA ALA A 130 -12.56 14.75 8.07
C ALA A 130 -12.84 14.97 6.57
N ILE A 131 -13.56 16.04 6.20
CA ILE A 131 -13.80 16.39 4.80
C ILE A 131 -12.49 16.81 4.10
N SER A 132 -11.61 17.56 4.77
CA SER A 132 -10.28 17.86 4.20
C SER A 132 -9.38 16.64 4.09
N ALA A 133 -9.43 15.72 5.04
CA ALA A 133 -8.67 14.47 5.00
C ALA A 133 -9.15 13.57 3.85
N VAL A 134 -10.46 13.42 3.66
CA VAL A 134 -11.05 12.68 2.53
C VAL A 134 -10.61 13.28 1.20
N ARG A 135 -10.69 14.61 1.04
CA ARG A 135 -10.22 15.28 -0.19
C ARG A 135 -8.72 15.14 -0.43
N GLN A 136 -7.90 15.09 0.62
CA GLN A 136 -6.47 14.80 0.49
C GLN A 136 -6.24 13.37 0.04
N ALA A 137 -6.95 12.40 0.62
CA ALA A 137 -6.88 11.00 0.22
C ALA A 137 -7.31 10.81 -1.24
N GLU A 138 -8.42 11.39 -1.66
CA GLU A 138 -8.88 11.36 -3.06
C GLU A 138 -7.83 11.90 -4.03
N ARG A 139 -7.19 13.04 -3.71
CA ARG A 139 -6.13 13.61 -4.55
C ARG A 139 -4.93 12.67 -4.71
N LEU A 140 -4.56 11.99 -3.64
CA LEU A 140 -3.42 11.07 -3.66
C LEU A 140 -3.75 9.79 -4.43
N VAL A 141 -4.98 9.28 -4.30
CA VAL A 141 -5.48 8.16 -5.12
C VAL A 141 -5.46 8.53 -6.60
N ASN A 142 -6.00 9.68 -6.97
CA ASN A 142 -6.01 10.15 -8.36
C ASN A 142 -4.59 10.32 -8.91
N GLN A 143 -3.69 10.93 -8.12
CA GLN A 143 -2.29 11.06 -8.51
C GLN A 143 -1.61 9.70 -8.73
N ARG A 144 -1.96 8.69 -7.91
CA ARG A 144 -1.47 7.31 -8.10
C ARG A 144 -1.96 6.74 -9.43
N GLU A 145 -3.25 6.85 -9.70
CA GLU A 145 -3.85 6.33 -10.93
C GLU A 145 -3.22 6.97 -12.17
N ASP A 146 -2.98 8.27 -12.12
CA ASP A 146 -2.31 9.01 -13.19
C ASP A 146 -0.87 8.52 -13.40
N ILE A 147 -0.09 8.36 -12.33
CA ILE A 147 1.29 7.86 -12.40
C ILE A 147 1.31 6.43 -12.97
N LEU A 148 0.49 5.53 -12.44
CA LEU A 148 0.47 4.13 -12.88
C LEU A 148 0.04 4.00 -14.33
N THR A 149 -0.97 4.78 -14.74
CA THR A 149 -1.45 4.80 -16.13
C THR A 149 -0.38 5.35 -17.06
N THR A 150 0.35 6.40 -16.64
CA THR A 150 1.42 7.00 -17.43
C THR A 150 2.61 6.07 -17.58
N VAL A 151 3.07 5.46 -16.48
CA VAL A 151 4.13 4.43 -16.51
C VAL A 151 3.75 3.28 -17.43
N ASN A 152 2.50 2.81 -17.34
CA ASN A 152 2.00 1.72 -18.17
C ASN A 152 2.06 2.08 -19.67
N LYS A 153 1.57 3.27 -20.03
CA LYS A 153 1.60 3.75 -21.42
C LYS A 153 3.03 3.89 -21.95
N LEU A 154 3.93 4.50 -21.16
CA LEU A 154 5.33 4.69 -21.56
C LEU A 154 6.06 3.35 -21.70
N PHE A 155 5.85 2.43 -20.76
CA PHE A 155 6.46 1.10 -20.77
C PHE A 155 6.08 0.33 -22.04
N TYR A 156 4.78 0.24 -22.36
CA TYR A 156 4.35 -0.49 -23.53
C TYR A 156 4.65 0.23 -24.84
N ALA A 157 4.65 1.57 -24.87
CA ALA A 157 5.10 2.33 -26.04
C ALA A 157 6.58 2.02 -26.35
N ARG A 158 7.43 1.94 -25.32
CA ARG A 158 8.83 1.57 -25.46
C ARG A 158 8.95 0.12 -25.96
N ARG A 159 8.24 -0.81 -25.33
CA ARG A 159 8.27 -2.23 -25.69
C ARG A 159 7.80 -2.46 -27.13
N GLN A 160 6.79 -1.75 -27.58
CA GLN A 160 6.29 -1.84 -28.95
C GLN A 160 7.37 -1.45 -29.97
N LEU A 161 8.10 -0.35 -29.74
CA LEU A 161 9.18 0.09 -30.63
C LEU A 161 10.34 -0.91 -30.65
N GLN A 162 10.67 -1.53 -29.52
CA GLN A 162 11.70 -2.57 -29.45
C GLN A 162 11.30 -3.82 -30.25
N VAL A 163 10.05 -4.28 -30.09
CA VAL A 163 9.51 -5.40 -30.86
C VAL A 163 9.44 -5.07 -32.35
N GLU A 164 9.05 -3.84 -32.69
CA GLU A 164 9.04 -3.36 -34.08
C GLU A 164 10.45 -3.38 -34.70
N MET A 165 11.48 -2.96 -33.96
CA MET A 165 12.88 -3.04 -34.43
C MET A 165 13.35 -4.48 -34.64
N ASP A 166 12.92 -5.41 -33.80
CA ASP A 166 13.26 -6.83 -33.92
C ASP A 166 12.54 -7.50 -35.11
N LEU A 167 11.27 -7.13 -35.36
CA LEU A 167 10.45 -7.70 -36.43
C LEU A 167 10.75 -7.08 -37.80
N GLU A 168 10.94 -5.76 -37.85
CA GLU A 168 11.23 -5.01 -39.07
C GLU A 168 12.51 -4.17 -38.88
N PRO A 169 13.70 -4.80 -38.98
CA PRO A 169 14.96 -4.09 -38.85
C PRO A 169 15.04 -2.91 -39.82
N PRO A 170 15.38 -1.70 -39.35
CA PRO A 170 15.38 -0.51 -40.17
C PRO A 170 16.41 -0.63 -41.31
N THR A 171 15.95 -0.46 -42.55
CA THR A 171 16.79 -0.54 -43.76
C THR A 171 17.68 0.68 -43.97
N ASN A 172 17.40 1.79 -43.28
CA ASN A 172 18.16 3.05 -43.36
C ASN A 172 18.56 3.52 -41.96
N VAL A 173 19.80 3.99 -41.84
CA VAL A 173 20.38 4.65 -40.66
C VAL A 173 19.48 5.74 -40.08
N GLN A 174 18.82 6.54 -40.92
CA GLN A 174 17.91 7.60 -40.44
C GLN A 174 16.70 7.02 -39.69
N LYS A 175 16.12 5.91 -40.18
CA LYS A 175 15.00 5.22 -39.50
C LYS A 175 15.50 4.61 -38.19
N ALA A 176 16.66 3.96 -38.23
CA ALA A 176 17.29 3.37 -37.04
C ALA A 176 17.54 4.40 -35.94
N LEU A 177 18.17 5.54 -36.29
CA LEU A 177 18.49 6.61 -35.35
C LEU A 177 17.21 7.22 -34.74
N ARG A 178 16.19 7.47 -35.55
CA ARG A 178 14.92 8.03 -35.06
C ARG A 178 14.24 7.10 -34.08
N THR A 179 14.17 5.80 -34.39
CA THR A 179 13.56 4.81 -33.50
C THR A 179 14.36 4.66 -32.20
N GLN A 180 15.69 4.63 -32.29
CA GLN A 180 16.54 4.57 -31.11
C GLN A 180 16.36 5.79 -30.19
N LEU A 181 16.40 7.01 -30.74
CA LEU A 181 16.15 8.23 -29.97
C LEU A 181 14.76 8.26 -29.33
N ARG A 182 13.76 7.63 -29.97
CA ARG A 182 12.42 7.52 -29.40
C ARG A 182 12.38 6.55 -28.22
N ILE A 183 13.07 5.42 -28.32
CA ILE A 183 13.24 4.46 -27.21
C ILE A 183 13.97 5.14 -26.06
N ASP A 184 15.06 5.86 -26.33
CA ASP A 184 15.85 6.57 -25.32
C ASP A 184 15.03 7.66 -24.62
N GLY A 185 14.22 8.42 -25.38
CA GLY A 185 13.30 9.40 -24.81
C GLY A 185 12.25 8.76 -23.89
N LEU A 186 11.66 7.63 -24.28
CA LEU A 186 10.71 6.91 -23.43
C LEU A 186 11.37 6.32 -22.17
N THR A 187 12.62 5.85 -22.28
CA THR A 187 13.43 5.45 -21.13
C THR A 187 13.62 6.63 -20.17
N ALA A 188 13.97 7.81 -20.69
CA ALA A 188 14.15 9.02 -19.87
C ALA A 188 12.85 9.46 -19.18
N ASP A 189 11.71 9.37 -19.86
CA ASP A 189 10.39 9.66 -19.27
C ASP A 189 10.06 8.66 -18.13
N LEU A 190 10.38 7.38 -18.30
CA LEU A 190 10.24 6.36 -17.24
C LEU A 190 11.18 6.62 -16.06
N ASP A 191 12.41 7.03 -16.32
CA ASP A 191 13.37 7.40 -15.28
C ASP A 191 12.94 8.65 -14.51
N ALA A 192 12.32 9.63 -15.17
CA ALA A 192 11.77 10.81 -14.50
C ALA A 192 10.67 10.43 -13.50
N LEU A 193 9.87 9.41 -13.81
CA LEU A 193 8.81 8.90 -12.93
C LEU A 193 9.32 7.91 -11.87
N THR A 194 10.53 7.36 -12.02
CA THR A 194 11.08 6.34 -11.11
C THR A 194 12.35 6.79 -10.37
N GLY A 195 12.80 8.04 -10.55
CA GLY A 195 14.04 8.55 -9.95
C GLY A 195 15.30 7.88 -10.53
N GLY A 196 15.29 7.55 -11.81
CA GLY A 196 16.39 6.85 -12.51
C GLY A 196 16.53 5.37 -12.14
N TRP A 197 15.56 4.80 -11.42
CA TRP A 197 15.62 3.39 -11.01
C TRP A 197 15.54 2.45 -12.21
N PHE A 198 14.76 2.80 -13.24
CA PHE A 198 14.55 1.93 -14.40
C PHE A 198 15.84 1.68 -15.18
N SER A 199 16.60 2.73 -15.52
CA SER A 199 17.88 2.55 -16.21
C SER A 199 18.91 1.79 -15.37
N ARG A 200 19.00 2.09 -14.06
CA ARG A 200 19.91 1.36 -13.15
C ARG A 200 19.58 -0.13 -13.09
N GLU A 201 18.29 -0.49 -13.06
CA GLU A 201 17.85 -1.87 -13.01
C GLU A 201 18.14 -2.62 -14.32
N ILE A 202 18.01 -1.95 -15.47
CA ILE A 202 18.43 -2.51 -16.76
C ILE A 202 19.94 -2.75 -16.79
N GLU A 203 20.74 -1.80 -16.31
CA GLU A 203 22.20 -1.96 -16.24
C GLU A 203 22.59 -3.13 -15.33
N ARG A 204 21.99 -3.23 -14.15
CA ARG A 204 22.21 -4.32 -13.19
C ARG A 204 21.93 -5.70 -13.81
N ARG A 205 20.79 -5.86 -14.49
CA ARG A 205 20.44 -7.12 -15.18
C ARG A 205 21.37 -7.44 -16.34
N LYS A 206 21.92 -6.43 -17.01
CA LYS A 206 22.93 -6.62 -18.06
C LYS A 206 24.29 -7.05 -17.50
N THR A 207 24.69 -6.54 -16.33
CA THR A 207 25.97 -6.88 -15.70
C THR A 207 25.92 -8.21 -14.94
N GLY A 208 24.75 -8.79 -14.73
CA GLY A 208 24.58 -10.13 -14.14
C GLY A 208 24.77 -10.17 -12.62
N GLU A 209 24.65 -9.02 -11.95
CA GLU A 209 24.55 -8.91 -10.48
C GLU A 209 23.09 -9.03 -10.02
#